data_AF-A0A377XD67-F1
#
_entry.id   AF-A0A377XD67-F1
#
_cell.length_a   1.000
_cell.length_b   1.000
_cell.length_c   1.000
_cell.angle_alpha   90.00
_cell.angle_beta   90.00
_cell.angle_gamma   90.00
#
_symmetry.space_group_name_H-M   'P 1'
#
loop_
_entity.id
_entity.type
_entity.pdbx_description
1 polymer ?
#
loop_
_entity_poly.entity_id
_entity_poly.type
_entity_poly.pdbx_seq_one_letter_code
_entity_poly.pdbx_strand_id
1 'polypeptide(L)'
;MSIEDLARANVRALTPYQSARRLGGKGDVWLNANEFPTAVAFQLTEQTLNRYPEPQPKAVIESYAPLRRGQTGAGAGQPRRRRRHRAADPRLL
;
A
#
# COMPACT_ATOMS: atom_id res chain seq x y z
N MET A 1 -31.33 -18.79 -26.80
CA MET A 1 -29.95 -18.29 -26.73
C MET A 1 -29.88 -17.37 -25.52
N SER A 2 -29.03 -17.68 -24.55
CA SER A 2 -28.84 -16.87 -23.34
C SER A 2 -27.75 -15.81 -23.57
N ILE A 3 -27.71 -14.77 -22.73
CA ILE A 3 -26.65 -13.75 -22.81
C ILE A 3 -25.29 -14.38 -22.50
N GLU A 4 -25.27 -15.39 -21.64
CA GLU A 4 -24.10 -16.18 -21.27
C GLU A 4 -23.49 -16.88 -22.50
N ASP A 5 -24.31 -17.28 -23.48
CA ASP A 5 -23.84 -17.94 -24.70
C ASP A 5 -23.05 -16.99 -25.63
N LEU A 6 -23.18 -15.68 -25.45
CA LEU A 6 -22.41 -14.66 -26.16
C LEU A 6 -21.00 -14.48 -25.56
N ALA A 7 -20.78 -14.96 -24.34
CA ALA A 7 -19.51 -14.83 -23.65
C ALA A 7 -18.50 -15.90 -24.08
N ARG A 8 -17.22 -15.51 -24.12
CA ARG A 8 -16.12 -16.44 -24.41
C ARG A 8 -16.08 -17.59 -23.39
N ALA A 9 -15.71 -18.78 -23.84
CA ALA A 9 -15.63 -19.98 -22.98
C ALA A 9 -14.74 -19.76 -21.73
N ASN A 10 -13.60 -19.08 -21.87
CA ASN A 10 -12.70 -18.79 -20.74
C ASN A 10 -13.30 -17.80 -19.74
N VAL A 11 -14.16 -16.87 -20.18
CA VAL A 11 -14.86 -15.94 -19.27
C VAL A 11 -15.94 -16.68 -18.48
N ARG A 12 -16.65 -17.61 -19.12
CA ARG A 12 -17.64 -18.46 -18.45
C ARG A 12 -17.03 -19.39 -17.40
N ALA A 13 -15.82 -19.89 -17.66
CA ALA A 13 -15.12 -20.81 -16.76
C ALA A 13 -14.29 -20.09 -15.67
N LEU A 14 -14.10 -18.78 -15.77
CA LEU A 14 -13.28 -18.03 -14.83
C LEU A 14 -13.93 -17.99 -13.44
N THR A 15 -13.16 -18.31 -12.40
CA THR A 15 -13.51 -17.95 -11.03
C THR A 15 -13.06 -16.50 -10.76
N PRO A 16 -13.97 -15.56 -10.47
CA PRO A 16 -13.58 -14.16 -10.25
C PRO A 16 -12.72 -13.98 -9.00
N TYR A 17 -11.84 -12.99 -9.03
CA TYR A 17 -11.12 -12.56 -7.84
C TYR A 17 -12.09 -12.14 -6.73
N GLN A 18 -11.83 -12.59 -5.50
CA GLN A 18 -12.57 -12.22 -4.30
C GLN A 18 -11.72 -11.33 -3.40
N SER A 19 -12.16 -10.09 -3.18
CA SER A 19 -11.50 -9.17 -2.26
C SER A 19 -11.85 -9.48 -0.81
N ALA A 20 -11.01 -8.98 0.13
CA ALA A 20 -11.26 -9.05 1.58
C ALA A 20 -12.69 -8.58 1.97
N ARG A 21 -13.22 -7.57 1.27
CA ARG A 21 -14.58 -7.06 1.48
C ARG A 21 -15.68 -8.06 1.10
N ARG A 22 -15.45 -8.84 0.03
CA ARG A 22 -16.41 -9.83 -0.49
C ARG A 22 -16.41 -11.13 0.30
N LEU A 23 -15.24 -11.51 0.86
CA LEU A 23 -15.11 -12.64 1.77
C LEU A 23 -15.81 -12.39 3.12
N GLY A 24 -16.06 -11.11 3.44
CA GLY A 24 -16.80 -10.72 4.63
C GLY A 24 -15.98 -10.91 5.92
N GLY A 25 -16.64 -10.59 7.03
CA GLY A 25 -16.08 -10.63 8.38
C GLY A 25 -16.83 -9.64 9.25
N LYS A 26 -17.20 -10.05 10.47
CA LYS A 26 -17.67 -9.14 11.52
C LYS A 26 -16.55 -9.04 12.53
N GLY A 27 -16.07 -7.83 12.80
CA GLY A 27 -15.01 -7.62 13.76
C GLY A 27 -14.52 -6.19 13.77
N ASP A 28 -13.78 -5.86 14.83
CA ASP A 28 -13.26 -4.52 15.07
C ASP A 28 -11.79 -4.39 14.65
N VAL A 29 -11.16 -5.50 14.23
CA VAL A 29 -9.75 -5.58 13.84
C VAL A 29 -9.63 -6.08 12.39
N TRP A 30 -9.06 -5.25 11.53
CA TRP A 30 -8.95 -5.48 10.08
C TRP A 30 -7.49 -5.57 9.66
N LEU A 31 -6.99 -6.78 9.45
CA LEU A 31 -5.59 -7.07 9.07
C LEU A 31 -5.49 -7.97 7.82
N ASN A 32 -6.56 -8.05 7.01
CA ASN A 32 -6.69 -8.97 5.88
C ASN A 32 -6.50 -8.32 4.49
N ALA A 33 -6.27 -7.00 4.42
CA ALA A 33 -6.17 -6.24 3.17
C ALA A 33 -4.86 -5.47 2.97
N ASN A 34 -3.89 -5.62 3.88
CA ASN A 34 -2.61 -4.89 3.86
C ASN A 34 -2.75 -3.35 3.82
N GLU A 35 -3.86 -2.82 4.34
CA GLU A 35 -4.10 -1.38 4.44
C GLU A 35 -3.32 -0.78 5.62
N PHE A 36 -2.95 0.49 5.52
CA PHE A 36 -2.40 1.23 6.66
C PHE A 36 -3.51 1.43 7.71
N PRO A 37 -3.29 1.11 9.00
CA PRO A 37 -4.36 0.98 9.99
C PRO A 37 -5.00 2.31 10.41
N THR A 38 -4.36 3.45 10.14
CA THR A 38 -4.82 4.77 10.60
C THR A 38 -5.22 5.64 9.40
N ALA A 39 -6.40 6.24 9.45
CA ALA A 39 -6.85 7.14 8.38
C ALA A 39 -5.99 8.41 8.32
N VAL A 40 -5.59 8.80 7.11
CA VAL A 40 -4.91 10.07 6.84
C VAL A 40 -5.90 11.00 6.16
N ALA A 41 -6.09 12.20 6.70
CA ALA A 41 -7.08 13.14 6.19
C ALA A 41 -6.56 13.90 4.96
N PHE A 42 -7.40 14.01 3.93
CA PHE A 42 -7.19 14.84 2.75
C PHE A 42 -8.49 15.57 2.38
N GLN A 43 -8.39 16.75 1.77
CA GLN A 43 -9.53 17.53 1.30
C GLN A 43 -9.45 17.74 -0.21
N LEU A 44 -10.60 17.80 -0.87
CA LEU A 44 -10.66 18.12 -2.29
C LEU A 44 -10.28 19.58 -2.52
N THR A 45 -9.31 19.81 -3.39
CA THR A 45 -8.86 21.15 -3.77
C THR A 45 -9.42 21.61 -5.11
N GLU A 46 -9.84 20.66 -5.97
CA GLU A 46 -10.39 20.93 -7.29
C GLU A 46 -11.91 20.73 -7.33
N GLN A 47 -12.61 21.60 -8.06
CA GLN A 47 -14.08 21.60 -8.20
C GLN A 47 -14.53 21.42 -9.66
N THR A 48 -13.70 20.78 -10.48
CA THR A 48 -13.87 20.59 -11.94
C THR A 48 -14.42 19.21 -12.30
N LEU A 49 -15.16 18.58 -11.38
CA LEU A 49 -15.65 17.19 -11.50
C LEU A 49 -16.58 16.93 -12.69
N ASN A 50 -17.09 18.00 -13.33
CA ASN A 50 -17.91 17.93 -14.54
C ASN A 50 -17.09 17.77 -15.83
N ARG A 51 -15.76 17.74 -15.75
CA ARG A 51 -14.84 17.58 -16.88
C ARG A 51 -13.98 16.34 -16.70
N TYR A 52 -13.58 15.74 -17.82
CA TYR A 52 -12.59 14.65 -17.78
C TYR A 52 -11.24 15.20 -17.30
N PRO A 53 -10.50 14.43 -16.47
CA PRO A 53 -9.14 14.79 -16.10
C PRO A 53 -8.20 14.64 -17.29
N GLU A 54 -6.97 15.11 -17.13
CA GLU A 54 -5.88 14.74 -18.04
C GLU A 54 -5.69 13.22 -18.06
N PRO A 55 -5.40 12.58 -19.22
CA PRO A 55 -5.12 11.15 -19.29
C PRO A 55 -3.95 10.71 -18.39
N GLN A 56 -3.04 11.65 -18.10
CA GLN A 56 -1.87 11.50 -17.24
C GLN A 56 -1.69 12.79 -16.43
N PRO A 57 -2.33 12.94 -15.25
CA PRO A 57 -2.27 14.18 -14.46
C PRO A 57 -0.83 14.59 -14.14
N LYS A 58 -0.38 15.69 -14.76
CA LYS A 58 1.02 16.12 -14.72
C LYS A 58 1.55 16.30 -13.29
N ALA A 59 0.75 16.95 -12.43
CA ALA A 59 1.13 17.20 -11.04
C ALA A 59 1.41 15.91 -10.24
N VAL A 60 0.64 14.84 -10.49
CA VAL A 60 0.84 13.54 -9.83
C VAL A 60 2.15 12.90 -10.29
N ILE A 61 2.42 12.93 -11.59
CA ILE A 61 3.64 12.34 -12.18
C ILE A 61 4.89 13.06 -11.70
N GLU A 62 4.89 14.39 -11.75
CA GLU A 62 6.02 15.22 -11.34
C GLU A 62 6.27 15.13 -9.82
N SER A 63 5.23 14.97 -9.01
CA SER A 63 5.39 14.76 -7.56
C SER A 63 5.93 13.36 -7.23
N TYR A 64 5.56 12.34 -8.01
CA TYR A 64 5.99 10.96 -7.79
C TYR A 64 7.41 10.67 -8.33
N ALA A 65 7.84 11.34 -9.41
CA ALA A 65 9.12 11.05 -10.06
C ALA A 65 10.36 11.26 -9.15
N PRO A 66 10.47 12.34 -8.35
CA PRO A 66 11.56 12.52 -7.40
C PRO A 66 11.55 11.47 -6.29
N LEU A 67 10.37 11.09 -5.77
CA LEU A 67 10.22 10.06 -4.74
C LEU A 67 10.91 8.75 -5.17
N ARG A 68 10.77 8.38 -6.45
CA ARG A 68 11.40 7.18 -7.01
C ARG A 68 12.90 7.33 -7.25
N ARG A 69 13.40 8.54 -7.55
CA ARG A 69 14.84 8.80 -7.78
C ARG A 69 15.66 8.92 -6.48
N GLY A 70 15.01 9.03 -5.32
CA GLY A 70 15.64 9.22 -4.01
C GLY A 70 15.79 7.98 -3.12
N GLN A 71 15.55 6.76 -3.62
CA GLN A 71 15.72 5.53 -2.82
C GLN A 71 16.64 4.50 -3.49
N THR A 72 17.85 4.93 -3.87
CA THR A 72 19.02 4.04 -3.85
C THR A 72 19.75 4.27 -2.52
N GLY A 73 19.42 3.46 -1.53
CA GLY A 73 20.26 3.15 -0.35
C GLY A 73 20.99 4.31 0.34
N ALA A 74 20.26 5.21 1.01
CA ALA A 74 20.82 5.97 2.13
C ALA A 74 19.99 5.66 3.37
N GLY A 75 20.28 4.50 3.97
CA GLY A 75 19.85 4.22 5.33
C GLY A 75 20.49 5.24 6.26
N ALA A 76 19.77 6.31 6.61
CA ALA A 76 20.06 7.15 7.76
C ALA A 76 19.73 6.36 9.04
N GLY A 77 20.42 5.24 9.24
CA GLY A 77 20.56 4.63 10.54
C GLY A 77 21.44 5.54 11.36
N GLN A 78 20.90 6.10 12.46
CA GLN A 78 21.68 6.72 13.51
C GLN A 78 22.94 5.88 13.77
N PRO A 79 24.13 6.50 13.95
CA PRO A 79 25.32 5.74 14.29
C PRO A 79 25.07 5.06 15.64
N ARG A 80 24.75 3.75 15.60
CA ARG A 80 24.68 2.91 16.79
C ARG A 80 26.08 2.89 17.37
N ARG A 81 26.33 3.77 18.34
CA ARG A 81 27.51 3.71 19.21
C ARG A 81 27.53 2.30 19.77
N ARG A 82 28.46 1.46 19.28
CA ARG A 82 28.75 0.16 19.88
C ARG A 82 29.22 0.44 21.31
N ARG A 83 28.31 0.40 22.27
CA ARG A 83 28.68 0.21 23.67
C ARG A 83 29.36 -1.16 23.71
N ARG A 84 30.69 -1.17 23.76
CA ARG A 84 31.44 -2.36 24.14
C ARG A 84 30.96 -2.68 25.56
N HIS A 85 30.14 -3.72 25.70
CA HIS A 85 29.90 -4.30 27.01
C HIS A 85 31.25 -4.84 27.49
N ARG A 86 31.82 -4.15 28.48
CA ARG A 86 32.97 -4.64 29.26
C ARG A 86 32.48 -5.91 29.96
N ALA A 87 33.19 -7.01 29.77
CA ALA A 87 32.88 -8.28 30.42
C ALA A 87 32.75 -8.07 31.94
N ALA A 88 31.69 -8.62 32.53
CA ALA A 88 31.56 -8.68 33.98
C ALA A 88 32.55 -9.72 34.52
N ASP A 89 33.35 -9.30 35.49
CA ASP A 89 34.35 -10.09 36.21
C ASP A 89 33.64 -11.09 37.15
N PRO A 90 33.84 -12.42 37.01
CA PRO A 90 33.16 -13.40 37.84
C PRO A 90 33.99 -13.74 39.08
N ARG A 91 34.16 -12.79 40.02
CA ARG A 91 34.74 -13.06 41.35
C ARG A 91 34.19 -12.16 42.45
N LEU A 92 32.88 -12.21 42.66
CA LEU A 92 32.24 -11.75 43.90
C LEU A 92 30.96 -12.56 44.14
N LEU A 93 31.17 -13.77 44.67
CA LEU A 93 30.32 -14.50 45.61
C LEU A 93 31.22 -15.49 46.36
#